data_AF-A0A1H8VBC4-F1
#
_entry.id   AF-A0A1H8VBC4-F1
#
_cell.length_a   1.000
_cell.length_b   1.000
_cell.length_c   1.000
_cell.angle_alpha   90.00
_cell.angle_beta   90.00
_cell.angle_gamma   90.00
#
_symmetry.space_group_name_H-M   'P 1'
#
loop_
_entity.id
_entity.type
_entity.pdbx_description
1 polymer ?
#
loop_
_entity_poly.entity_id
_entity_poly.type
_entity_poly.pdbx_seq_one_letter_code
_entity_poly.pdbx_strand_id
1 'polypeptide(L)'
;MGDESGAAFRAGPSPPTNRPDALLVEGDGRPASQYLMNQLVRMSHIVTADAVEEPSPSLRVPFAQSGAFVCKFIIGEPNDRAVCCGAPVQDGKSWCAFHRRIVFEPTRPGRLR
;
A
#
# COMPACT_ATOMS: atom_id res chain seq x y z
N MET A 1 -36.49 20.17 -36.02
CA MET A 1 -36.71 20.65 -34.63
C MET A 1 -36.52 19.47 -33.70
N GLY A 2 -35.65 19.59 -32.71
CA GLY A 2 -35.34 18.53 -31.74
C GLY A 2 -34.02 18.80 -31.05
N ASP A 3 -33.95 19.95 -30.36
CA ASP A 3 -32.91 20.32 -29.41
C ASP A 3 -33.16 19.58 -28.07
N GLU A 4 -32.21 19.72 -27.15
CA GLU A 4 -32.28 19.43 -25.72
C GLU A 4 -32.04 17.99 -25.26
N SER A 5 -31.30 17.72 -24.19
CA SER A 5 -30.28 18.42 -23.40
C SER A 5 -30.03 17.51 -22.18
N GLY A 6 -28.85 17.64 -21.57
CA GLY A 6 -28.30 16.71 -20.60
C GLY A 6 -29.19 16.36 -19.40
N ALA A 7 -29.12 15.10 -19.00
CA ALA A 7 -29.69 14.60 -17.76
C ALA A 7 -28.92 15.19 -16.56
N ALA A 8 -29.58 16.11 -15.86
CA ALA A 8 -29.14 16.71 -14.60
C ALA A 8 -29.13 15.67 -13.47
N PHE A 9 -27.96 15.45 -12.86
CA PHE A 9 -27.79 14.65 -11.66
C PHE A 9 -28.41 15.42 -10.48
N ARG A 10 -29.52 14.92 -9.94
CA ARG A 10 -30.22 15.52 -8.79
C ARG A 10 -29.45 15.21 -7.50
N ALA A 11 -29.08 16.28 -6.78
CA ALA A 11 -28.50 16.22 -5.44
C ALA A 11 -29.53 15.69 -4.42
N GLY A 12 -29.10 14.74 -3.57
CA GLY A 12 -29.87 14.22 -2.45
C GLY A 12 -29.93 15.18 -1.25
N PRO A 13 -30.86 14.97 -0.30
CA PRO A 13 -31.13 15.90 0.79
C PRO A 13 -30.04 15.89 1.89
N SER A 14 -29.79 17.09 2.41
CA SER A 14 -28.81 17.45 3.44
C SER A 14 -29.11 16.85 4.81
N PRO A 15 -28.09 16.49 5.63
CA PRO A 15 -28.28 16.08 7.01
C PRO A 15 -28.57 17.25 7.97
N PRO A 16 -29.21 16.98 9.13
CA PRO A 16 -29.76 18.01 10.01
C PRO A 16 -28.71 18.86 10.72
N THR A 17 -29.01 20.16 10.78
CA THR A 17 -28.29 21.21 11.49
C THR A 17 -28.44 21.05 13.00
N ASN A 18 -27.36 20.68 13.68
CA ASN A 18 -27.28 20.74 15.13
C ASN A 18 -26.81 22.15 15.53
N ARG A 19 -27.74 22.99 16.02
CA ARG A 19 -27.44 24.31 16.61
C ARG A 19 -27.23 24.15 18.11
N PRO A 20 -26.06 24.48 18.66
CA PRO A 20 -25.97 24.94 20.03
C PRO A 20 -26.07 26.47 20.07
N ASP A 21 -27.09 26.95 20.76
CA ASP A 21 -27.13 28.31 21.30
C ASP A 21 -25.88 28.52 22.17
N ALA A 22 -25.02 29.46 21.81
CA ALA A 22 -23.92 29.93 22.64
C ALA A 22 -23.75 31.43 22.44
N LEU A 23 -24.29 32.17 23.40
CA LEU A 23 -24.09 33.59 23.60
C LEU A 23 -22.60 33.89 23.83
N LEU A 24 -22.11 34.91 23.12
CA LEU A 24 -21.10 35.91 23.45
C LEU A 24 -19.99 35.55 24.46
N VAL A 25 -18.74 35.73 24.04
CA VAL A 25 -17.79 36.74 24.58
C VAL A 25 -16.47 36.63 23.80
N GLU A 26 -16.01 37.76 23.28
CA GLU A 26 -14.67 37.92 22.71
C GLU A 26 -13.61 37.92 23.84
N GLY A 27 -12.51 37.22 23.63
CA GLY A 27 -11.41 37.17 24.59
C GLY A 27 -10.14 36.57 23.97
N ASP A 28 -9.10 37.40 23.93
CA ASP A 28 -7.76 37.15 23.44
C ASP A 28 -7.09 35.86 23.94
N GLY A 29 -6.27 35.27 23.07
CA GLY A 29 -5.24 34.30 23.44
C GLY A 29 -5.35 32.98 22.68
N ARG A 30 -4.60 32.84 21.59
CA ARG A 30 -4.43 31.56 20.86
C ARG A 30 -3.39 30.68 21.56
N PRO A 31 -3.73 29.55 22.20
CA PRO A 31 -2.76 28.47 22.39
C PRO A 31 -2.67 27.63 21.11
N ALA A 32 -1.48 27.55 20.53
CA ALA A 32 -1.17 26.59 19.48
C ALA A 32 -1.19 25.18 20.09
N SER A 33 -2.32 24.48 19.98
CA SER A 33 -2.43 23.06 20.35
C SER A 33 -3.44 22.39 19.45
N GLN A 34 -3.16 21.14 19.09
CA GLN A 34 -4.02 20.21 18.34
C GLN A 34 -4.05 20.32 16.81
N TYR A 35 -2.89 20.19 16.18
CA TYR A 35 -2.79 19.24 15.06
C TYR A 35 -1.87 18.10 15.48
N LEU A 36 -2.42 17.19 16.29
CA LEU A 36 -1.86 15.85 16.43
C LEU A 36 -2.08 15.15 15.08
N MET A 37 -1.13 15.37 14.18
CA MET A 37 -1.03 14.64 12.93
C MET A 37 -1.01 13.16 13.27
N ASN A 38 -2.11 12.47 13.00
CA ASN A 38 -2.21 11.02 12.92
C ASN A 38 -1.35 10.52 11.75
N GLN A 39 -0.03 10.69 11.85
CA GLN A 39 0.92 10.00 11.01
C GLN A 39 1.15 8.63 11.61
N LEU A 40 0.21 7.73 11.35
CA LEU A 40 0.45 6.30 11.38
C LEU A 40 1.50 5.99 10.31
N VAL A 41 2.77 6.23 10.67
CA VAL A 41 3.91 5.69 9.94
C VAL A 41 3.69 4.18 9.94
N ARG A 42 3.40 3.61 8.78
CA ARG A 42 3.36 2.15 8.61
C ARG A 42 4.75 1.66 8.98
N MET A 43 4.90 1.16 10.21
CA MET A 43 6.11 0.56 10.71
C MET A 43 6.52 -0.50 9.69
N SER A 44 7.50 -0.18 8.86
CA SER A 44 8.12 -1.16 7.98
C SER A 44 8.70 -2.19 8.93
N HIS A 45 8.08 -3.38 8.99
CA HIS A 45 8.63 -4.50 9.71
C HIS A 45 10.05 -4.71 9.19
N ILE A 46 11.03 -4.26 9.96
CA ILE A 46 12.42 -4.62 9.79
C ILE A 46 12.44 -6.08 10.19
N VAL A 47 12.30 -6.96 9.21
CA VAL A 47 12.54 -8.38 9.42
C VAL A 47 13.99 -8.47 9.84
N THR A 48 14.22 -8.91 11.08
CA THR A 48 15.54 -9.15 11.62
C THR A 48 16.32 -9.98 10.62
N ALA A 49 17.57 -9.59 10.40
CA ALA A 49 18.48 -10.21 9.44
C ALA A 49 18.94 -11.60 9.87
N ASP A 50 18.06 -12.40 10.47
CA ASP A 50 18.23 -13.84 10.51
C ASP A 50 18.32 -14.33 9.07
N ALA A 51 19.23 -15.28 8.85
CA ALA A 51 19.65 -15.78 7.55
C ALA A 51 18.44 -16.24 6.74
N VAL A 52 17.88 -15.33 5.92
CA VAL A 52 16.84 -15.68 4.97
C VAL A 52 17.51 -16.54 3.92
N GLU A 53 17.30 -17.84 4.05
CA GLU A 53 17.82 -18.87 3.15
C GLU A 53 17.17 -18.74 1.76
N GLU A 54 17.89 -19.20 0.74
CA GLU A 54 17.34 -19.31 -0.59
C GLU A 54 16.15 -20.30 -0.59
N PRO A 55 14.99 -19.93 -1.17
CA PRO A 55 13.83 -20.81 -1.20
C PRO A 55 14.10 -22.08 -2.02
N SER A 56 13.54 -23.20 -1.56
CA SER A 56 13.81 -24.50 -2.16
C SER A 56 13.37 -24.58 -3.64
N PRO A 57 14.15 -25.25 -4.51
CA PRO A 57 13.78 -25.44 -5.91
C PRO A 57 12.47 -26.21 -6.12
N SER A 58 12.05 -26.99 -5.14
CA SER A 58 10.79 -27.76 -5.16
C SER A 58 9.53 -26.90 -5.17
N LEU A 59 9.62 -25.63 -4.75
CA LEU A 59 8.50 -24.69 -4.72
C LEU A 59 8.30 -23.97 -6.05
N ARG A 60 9.16 -24.22 -7.03
CA ARG A 60 9.12 -23.54 -8.32
C ARG A 60 7.86 -23.89 -9.10
N VAL A 61 7.21 -22.88 -9.65
CA VAL A 61 5.96 -23.02 -10.40
C VAL A 61 6.02 -22.22 -11.71
N PRO A 62 5.32 -22.65 -12.78
CA PRO A 62 5.18 -21.85 -13.99
C PRO A 62 4.55 -20.49 -13.67
N PHE A 63 5.05 -19.40 -14.26
CA PHE A 63 4.56 -18.04 -13.98
C PHE A 63 3.05 -17.91 -14.26
N ALA A 64 2.58 -18.51 -15.35
CA ALA A 64 1.16 -18.53 -15.72
C ALA A 64 0.27 -19.22 -14.67
N GLN A 65 0.84 -20.10 -13.84
CA GLN A 65 0.15 -20.82 -12.77
C GLN A 65 0.44 -20.22 -11.38
N SER A 66 1.19 -19.11 -11.32
CA SER A 66 1.52 -18.46 -10.06
C SER A 66 0.30 -17.74 -9.49
N GLY A 67 -0.23 -18.28 -8.39
CA GLY A 67 -1.35 -17.68 -7.65
C GLY A 67 -1.04 -16.29 -7.05
N ALA A 68 -1.98 -15.75 -6.29
CA ALA A 68 -1.83 -14.43 -5.66
C ALA A 68 -0.82 -14.41 -4.50
N PHE A 69 -0.65 -15.53 -3.80
CA PHE A 69 0.14 -15.64 -2.56
C PHE A 69 1.45 -16.42 -2.73
N VAL A 70 2.03 -16.37 -3.94
CA VAL A 70 3.31 -16.99 -4.24
C VAL A 70 4.31 -15.99 -4.81
N CYS A 71 5.60 -16.24 -4.58
CA CYS A 71 6.68 -15.38 -5.01
C CYS A 71 6.81 -15.38 -6.55
N LYS A 72 6.67 -14.21 -7.16
CA LYS A 72 6.69 -14.00 -8.62
C LYS A 72 8.09 -13.68 -9.17
N PHE A 73 9.14 -13.90 -8.39
CA PHE A 73 10.51 -13.74 -8.90
C PHE A 73 10.79 -14.80 -9.97
N ILE A 74 11.15 -14.38 -11.18
CA ILE A 74 11.46 -15.27 -12.31
C ILE A 74 12.87 -15.83 -12.14
N ILE A 75 12.99 -17.15 -12.25
CA ILE A 75 14.26 -17.87 -12.21
C ILE A 75 14.65 -18.20 -13.65
N GLY A 76 15.78 -17.69 -14.12
CA GLY A 76 16.25 -17.86 -15.50
C GLY A 76 15.65 -16.83 -16.46
N GLU A 77 15.33 -17.26 -17.68
CA GLU A 77 14.90 -16.37 -18.76
C GLU A 77 13.41 -15.98 -18.63
N PRO A 78 13.06 -14.69 -18.76
CA PRO A 78 11.67 -14.24 -18.77
C PRO A 78 11.03 -14.49 -20.14
N ASN A 79 10.46 -15.68 -20.31
CA ASN A 79 9.69 -16.06 -21.50
C ASN A 79 8.28 -16.58 -21.12
N ASP A 80 7.54 -17.08 -22.11
CA ASP A 80 6.21 -17.70 -21.95
C ASP A 80 6.23 -18.95 -21.05
N ARG A 81 7.39 -19.59 -20.92
CA ARG A 81 7.66 -20.74 -20.05
C ARG A 81 8.41 -20.36 -18.77
N ALA A 82 8.39 -19.07 -18.42
CA ALA A 82 9.08 -18.57 -17.23
C ALA A 82 8.66 -19.35 -15.98
N VAL A 83 9.65 -19.74 -15.19
CA VAL A 83 9.47 -20.41 -13.91
C VAL A 83 9.70 -19.40 -12.81
N CYS A 84 8.78 -19.37 -11.84
CA CYS A 84 8.89 -18.52 -10.67
C CYS A 84 9.38 -19.28 -9.45
N CYS A 85 9.97 -18.53 -8.53
CA CYS A 85 10.38 -19.01 -7.21
C CYS A 85 9.26 -19.78 -6.49
N GLY A 86 8.03 -19.26 -6.50
CA GLY A 86 6.84 -19.94 -5.98
C GLY A 86 6.76 -20.08 -4.45
N ALA A 87 7.79 -19.67 -3.70
CA ALA A 87 7.74 -19.63 -2.24
C ALA A 87 6.57 -18.77 -1.72
N PRO A 88 5.94 -19.13 -0.59
CA PRO A 88 4.81 -18.39 -0.05
C PRO A 88 5.19 -16.94 0.29
N VAL A 89 4.28 -16.03 0.01
CA VAL A 89 4.45 -14.60 0.34
C VAL A 89 3.35 -14.16 1.31
N GLN A 90 3.70 -13.23 2.18
CA GLN A 90 2.72 -12.55 3.02
C GLN A 90 1.78 -11.69 2.16
N ASP A 91 0.54 -11.52 2.62
CA ASP A 91 -0.49 -10.77 1.92
C ASP A 91 -0.03 -9.38 1.47
N GLY A 92 -0.42 -9.04 0.23
CA GLY A 92 -0.08 -7.76 -0.39
C GLY A 92 1.38 -7.62 -0.84
N LYS A 93 2.17 -8.71 -0.85
CA LYS A 93 3.57 -8.70 -1.34
C LYS A 93 3.73 -9.68 -2.51
N SER A 94 4.55 -9.30 -3.49
CA SER A 94 4.78 -10.11 -4.70
C SER A 94 6.02 -11.03 -4.61
N TRP A 95 6.88 -10.81 -3.60
CA TRP A 95 8.17 -11.48 -3.44
C TRP A 95 8.33 -12.05 -2.03
N CYS A 96 9.01 -13.19 -1.89
CA CYS A 96 9.37 -13.76 -0.58
C CYS A 96 10.45 -12.89 0.10
N ALA A 97 10.77 -13.19 1.36
CA ALA A 97 11.76 -12.42 2.11
C ALA A 97 13.14 -12.41 1.42
N PHE A 98 13.52 -13.52 0.77
CA PHE A 98 14.79 -13.64 0.05
C PHE A 98 14.82 -12.72 -1.17
N HIS A 99 13.85 -12.92 -2.08
CA HIS A 99 13.80 -12.18 -3.34
C HIS A 99 13.46 -10.69 -3.18
N ARG A 100 12.87 -10.27 -2.05
CA ARG A 100 12.72 -8.85 -1.76
C ARG A 100 14.04 -8.11 -1.60
N ARG A 101 15.08 -8.75 -1.08
CA ARG A 101 16.41 -8.14 -0.92
C ARG A 101 17.08 -7.88 -2.27
N ILE A 102 16.68 -8.63 -3.30
CA ILE A 102 17.18 -8.49 -4.67
C ILE A 102 16.43 -7.37 -5.40
N VAL A 103 15.10 -7.32 -5.24
CA VAL A 103 14.24 -6.35 -5.96
C VAL A 103 14.29 -4.96 -5.33
N PHE A 104 14.32 -4.89 -4.01
CA PHE A 104 14.48 -3.63 -3.28
C PHE A 104 15.93 -3.55 -2.82
N GLU A 105 16.81 -3.08 -3.72
CA GLU A 105 18.20 -2.75 -3.42
C GLU A 105 18.30 -2.14 -2.01
N PRO A 106 19.10 -2.71 -1.09
CA PRO A 106 19.24 -2.13 0.24
C PRO A 106 19.80 -0.73 0.09
N THR A 107 19.04 0.27 0.54
CA THR A 107 19.43 1.67 0.50
C THR A 107 20.85 1.77 1.07
N ARG A 108 21.82 2.14 0.24
CA ARG A 108 23.19 2.38 0.72
C ARG A 108 23.10 3.32 1.92
N PRO A 109 23.72 3.00 3.06
CA PRO A 109 23.77 3.91 4.19
C PRO A 109 24.40 5.22 3.69
N GLY A 110 23.63 6.30 3.60
CA GLY A 110 24.15 7.63 3.23
C GLY A 110 23.48 8.37 2.07
N ARG A 111 22.40 7.87 1.45
CA ARG A 111 21.60 8.70 0.53
C ARG A 111 20.10 8.53 0.75
N LEU A 112 19.56 9.38 1.62
CA LEU A 112 18.13 9.68 1.65
C LEU A 112 17.78 10.44 0.37
N ARG A 113 16.70 10.02 -0.31
CA ARG A 113 16.05 10.79 -1.38
C ARG A 113 14.82 11.48 -0.83
#